data_AF-A0A1V6RNU4-F1
#
_entry.id   AF-A0A1V6RNU4-F1
#
_cell.length_a   1.000
_cell.length_b   1.000
_cell.length_c   1.000
_cell.angle_alpha   90.00
_cell.angle_beta   90.00
_cell.angle_gamma   90.00
#
_symmetry.space_group_name_H-M   'P 1'
#
loop_
_entity.id
_entity.type
_entity.pdbx_description
1 polymer ?
#
loop_
_entity_poly.entity_id
_entity_poly.type
_entity_poly.pdbx_seq_one_letter_code
_entity_poly.pdbx_strand_id
1 'polypeptide(L)'
;MRVTVFAFAAVLSLASATNINMHCNFAEDHTGMVQQPYCCRDLVPARGNNKANEALDCDELTQPQLCDDESRPACCYTIGAKKICTSHVIFQNAEDI
;
A
#
# COMPACT_ATOMS: atom_id res chain seq x y z
N MET A 1 -53.56 35.41 -13.18
CA MET A 1 -52.40 35.06 -12.33
C MET A 1 -51.80 33.77 -12.86
N ARG A 2 -50.55 33.78 -13.34
CA ARG A 2 -49.85 32.56 -13.80
C ARG A 2 -48.97 32.07 -12.65
N VAL A 3 -49.24 30.87 -12.14
CA VAL A 3 -48.45 30.23 -11.09
C VAL A 3 -47.41 29.36 -11.77
N THR A 4 -46.15 29.80 -11.77
CA THR A 4 -45.02 29.01 -12.23
C THR A 4 -44.55 28.12 -11.08
N VAL A 5 -44.78 26.82 -11.21
CA VAL A 5 -44.27 25.81 -10.27
C VAL A 5 -42.81 25.53 -10.62
N PHE A 6 -41.88 25.91 -9.75
CA PHE A 6 -40.47 25.54 -9.85
C PHE A 6 -40.28 24.17 -9.18
N ALA A 7 -40.06 23.13 -9.98
CA ALA A 7 -39.68 21.81 -9.49
C ALA A 7 -38.16 21.78 -9.23
N PHE A 8 -37.75 21.65 -7.97
CA PHE A 8 -36.37 21.42 -7.57
C PHE A 8 -36.03 19.93 -7.71
N ALA A 9 -35.26 19.57 -8.73
CA ALA A 9 -34.64 18.25 -8.83
C ALA A 9 -33.39 18.22 -7.96
N ALA A 10 -33.46 17.54 -6.81
CA ALA A 10 -32.31 17.28 -5.97
C ALA A 10 -31.46 16.17 -6.61
N VAL A 11 -30.30 16.53 -7.17
CA VAL A 11 -29.32 15.57 -7.67
C VAL A 11 -28.48 15.11 -6.47
N LEU A 12 -28.73 13.90 -5.99
CA LEU A 12 -27.88 13.25 -4.99
C LEU A 12 -26.58 12.81 -5.67
N SER A 13 -25.52 13.60 -5.53
CA SER A 13 -24.18 13.17 -5.89
C SER A 13 -23.71 12.12 -4.87
N LEU A 14 -23.77 10.83 -5.22
CA LEU A 14 -23.06 9.80 -4.46
C LEU A 14 -21.56 10.01 -4.67
N ALA A 15 -20.90 10.66 -3.70
CA ALA A 15 -19.45 10.59 -3.62
C ALA A 15 -19.10 9.14 -3.23
N SER A 16 -18.62 8.34 -4.20
CA SER A 16 -18.02 7.05 -3.89
C SER A 16 -16.71 7.32 -3.15
N ALA A 17 -16.66 6.97 -1.87
CA ALA A 17 -15.41 6.86 -1.15
C ALA A 17 -14.76 5.55 -1.60
N THR A 18 -13.85 5.62 -2.58
CA THR A 18 -13.06 4.46 -2.99
C THR A 18 -12.17 4.06 -1.83
N ASN A 19 -12.56 3.00 -1.11
CA ASN A 19 -11.71 2.39 -0.11
C ASN A 19 -10.55 1.70 -0.86
N ILE A 20 -9.31 2.10 -0.59
CA ILE A 20 -8.13 1.44 -1.17
C ILE A 20 -7.60 0.48 -0.11
N ASN A 21 -7.48 -0.79 -0.47
CA ASN A 21 -6.78 -1.80 0.32
C ASN A 21 -5.30 -1.83 -0.06
N MET A 22 -4.48 -2.10 0.95
CA MET A 22 -3.06 -2.29 0.82
C MET A 22 -2.73 -3.71 1.25
N HIS A 23 -2.05 -4.47 0.40
CA HIS A 23 -1.60 -5.81 0.76
C HIS A 23 -0.21 -6.13 0.22
N CYS A 24 0.38 -7.13 0.85
CA CYS A 24 1.66 -7.70 0.48
C CYS A 24 1.49 -9.18 0.15
N ASN A 25 2.08 -9.60 -0.96
CA ASN A 25 2.22 -11.01 -1.28
C ASN A 25 3.24 -11.67 -0.32
N PHE A 26 3.23 -13.00 -0.30
CA PHE A 26 4.32 -13.77 0.31
C PHE A 26 5.67 -13.40 -0.30
N ALA A 27 6.72 -13.60 0.49
CA ALA A 27 8.07 -13.24 0.09
C ALA A 27 8.50 -13.91 -1.23
N GLU A 28 8.96 -13.09 -2.19
CA GLU A 28 9.39 -13.51 -3.53
C GLU A 28 10.76 -14.20 -3.55
N ASP A 29 11.41 -14.29 -2.38
CA ASP A 29 12.66 -15.02 -2.18
C ASP A 29 12.47 -16.53 -1.86
N HIS A 30 11.25 -17.05 -2.04
CA HIS A 30 10.85 -18.43 -1.78
C HIS A 30 10.97 -18.88 -0.32
N THR A 31 11.10 -17.96 0.63
CA THR A 31 11.06 -18.29 2.06
C THR A 31 9.64 -18.62 2.55
N GLY A 32 8.61 -18.19 1.81
CA GLY A 32 7.20 -18.34 2.23
C GLY A 32 6.81 -17.42 3.40
N MET A 33 7.63 -16.41 3.71
CA MET A 33 7.38 -15.48 4.80
C MET A 33 6.23 -14.53 4.46
N VAL A 34 5.36 -14.28 5.45
CA VAL A 34 4.35 -13.22 5.38
C VAL A 34 5.05 -11.88 5.48
N GLN A 35 4.68 -10.95 4.60
CA GLN A 35 5.27 -9.63 4.53
C GLN A 35 4.27 -8.57 4.99
N GLN A 36 4.81 -7.48 5.53
CA GLN A 36 4.07 -6.28 5.90
C GLN A 36 4.59 -5.09 5.07
N PRO A 37 3.76 -4.06 4.88
CA PRO A 37 4.14 -2.84 4.17
C PRO A 37 5.07 -1.96 5.00
N TYR A 38 6.18 -1.51 4.41
CA TYR A 38 7.14 -0.59 5.03
C TYR A 38 7.63 0.47 4.03
N CYS A 39 7.95 1.65 4.56
CA CYS A 39 8.78 2.63 3.88
C CYS A 39 10.19 2.53 4.44
N CYS A 40 11.13 2.09 3.61
CA CYS A 40 12.52 1.86 3.99
C CYS A 40 13.46 2.84 3.27
N ARG A 41 14.35 3.51 4.01
CA ARG A 41 15.24 4.56 3.48
C ARG A 41 16.62 4.06 3.07
N ASP A 42 17.05 2.91 3.61
CA ASP A 42 18.41 2.38 3.49
C ASP A 42 18.46 0.99 2.80
N LEU A 43 17.56 0.75 1.85
CA LEU A 43 17.50 -0.52 1.10
C LEU A 43 18.81 -0.81 0.37
N VAL A 44 19.41 -1.94 0.69
CA VAL A 44 20.59 -2.48 0.00
C VAL A 44 20.36 -3.94 -0.41
N PRO A 45 21.00 -4.45 -1.47
CA PRO A 45 20.86 -5.86 -1.85
C PRO A 45 21.24 -6.81 -0.71
N ALA A 46 20.38 -7.81 -0.46
CA ALA A 46 20.65 -8.81 0.57
C ALA A 46 21.83 -9.71 0.17
N ARG A 47 22.74 -9.97 1.12
CA ARG A 47 23.93 -10.77 0.85
C ARG A 47 23.54 -12.23 0.55
N GLY A 48 23.89 -12.70 -0.64
CA GLY A 48 23.63 -14.08 -1.06
C GLY A 48 22.20 -14.35 -1.54
N ASN A 49 21.37 -13.30 -1.68
CA ASN A 49 20.01 -13.42 -2.19
C ASN A 49 19.73 -12.27 -3.17
N ASN A 50 19.70 -12.55 -4.47
CA ASN A 50 19.44 -11.54 -5.50
C ASN A 50 17.94 -11.21 -5.70
N LYS A 51 17.07 -11.77 -4.86
CA LYS A 51 15.62 -11.53 -4.83
C LYS A 51 15.17 -10.72 -3.63
N ALA A 52 16.09 -10.31 -2.76
CA ALA A 52 15.77 -9.55 -1.57
C ALA A 52 16.70 -8.35 -1.42
N ASN A 53 16.15 -7.29 -0.84
CA ASN A 53 16.90 -6.20 -0.26
C ASN A 53 16.78 -6.27 1.27
N GLU A 54 17.77 -5.75 1.97
CA GLU A 54 17.75 -5.57 3.42
C GLU A 54 17.81 -4.09 3.79
N ALA A 55 17.14 -3.72 4.88
CA ALA A 55 17.09 -2.38 5.41
C ALA A 55 17.01 -2.42 6.94
N LEU A 56 17.53 -1.40 7.61
CA LEU A 56 17.41 -1.21 9.06
C LEU A 56 16.47 -0.05 9.39
N ASP A 57 16.39 0.94 8.51
CA ASP A 57 15.61 2.15 8.68
C ASP A 57 14.30 2.06 7.92
N CYS A 58 13.30 1.46 8.57
CA CYS A 58 11.98 1.23 8.00
C CYS A 58 10.85 1.61 8.95
N ASP A 59 9.89 2.35 8.42
CA ASP A 59 8.64 2.73 9.10
C ASP A 59 7.50 1.84 8.57
N GLU A 60 6.80 1.12 9.46
CA GLU A 60 5.66 0.27 9.07
C GLU A 60 4.47 1.13 8.65
N LEU A 61 3.83 0.77 7.52
CA LEU A 61 2.66 1.48 7.04
C LEU A 61 1.39 0.79 7.51
N THR A 62 0.56 1.52 8.26
CA THR A 62 -0.75 1.03 8.68
C THR A 62 -1.90 1.53 7.78
N GLN A 63 -1.61 2.42 6.85
CA GLN A 63 -2.58 3.02 5.94
C GLN A 63 -2.10 2.97 4.49
N PRO A 64 -3.02 2.92 3.51
CA PRO A 64 -2.66 2.95 2.09
C PRO A 64 -2.14 4.34 1.69
N GLN A 65 -0.82 4.46 1.59
CA GLN A 65 -0.15 5.71 1.21
C GLN A 65 1.22 5.43 0.58
N LEU A 66 1.77 6.42 -0.13
CA LEU A 66 3.16 6.42 -0.55
C LEU A 66 4.08 6.76 0.62
N CYS A 67 5.37 6.52 0.46
CA CYS A 67 6.39 6.98 1.38
C CYS A 67 6.57 8.51 1.31
N ASP A 68 7.22 9.09 2.33
CA ASP A 68 7.45 10.55 2.41
C ASP A 68 8.27 11.10 1.23
N ASP A 69 9.09 10.26 0.60
CA ASP A 69 9.85 10.56 -0.60
C ASP A 69 9.08 10.25 -1.90
N GLU A 70 7.76 10.06 -1.80
CA GLU A 70 6.85 9.64 -2.87
C GLU A 70 7.16 8.26 -3.48
N SER A 71 8.08 7.50 -2.89
CA SER A 71 8.38 6.15 -3.34
C SER A 71 7.26 5.18 -2.99
N ARG A 72 7.16 4.10 -3.78
CA ARG A 72 6.20 3.03 -3.51
C ARG A 72 6.71 2.20 -2.32
N PRO A 73 5.89 1.98 -1.28
CA PRO A 73 6.30 1.19 -0.12
C PRO A 73 6.69 -0.24 -0.52
N ALA A 74 7.64 -0.79 0.22
CA ALA A 74 8.14 -2.14 0.04
C ALA A 74 7.34 -3.13 0.91
N CYS A 75 7.21 -4.36 0.44
CA CYS A 75 6.73 -5.47 1.25
C CYS A 75 7.93 -6.18 1.87
N CYS A 76 7.97 -6.23 3.19
CA CYS A 76 9.10 -6.75 3.94
C CYS A 76 8.65 -7.65 5.09
N TYR A 77 9.48 -8.63 5.43
CA TYR A 77 9.38 -9.40 6.66
C TYR A 77 10.60 -9.12 7.55
N THR A 78 10.56 -9.55 8.82
CA THR A 78 11.62 -9.21 9.79
C THR A 78 12.52 -10.41 10.07
N ILE A 79 13.84 -10.22 9.99
CA ILE A 79 14.86 -11.14 10.53
C ILE A 79 15.75 -10.35 11.50
N GLY A 80 15.63 -10.62 12.80
CA GLY A 80 16.34 -9.86 13.81
C GLY A 80 15.96 -8.38 13.75
N ALA A 81 16.95 -7.50 13.66
CA ALA A 81 16.72 -6.06 13.50
C ALA A 81 16.48 -5.63 12.04
N LYS A 82 16.74 -6.51 11.06
CA LYS A 82 16.65 -6.18 9.64
C LYS A 82 15.25 -6.44 9.10
N LYS A 83 14.82 -5.56 8.20
CA LYS A 83 13.70 -5.81 7.29
C LYS A 83 14.25 -6.40 6.00
N ILE A 84 13.66 -7.52 5.57
CA ILE A 84 13.98 -8.20 4.32
C ILE A 84 12.83 -7.95 3.37
N CYS A 85 13.09 -7.16 2.33
CA CYS A 85 12.09 -6.67 1.40
C CYS A 85 12.25 -7.38 0.06
N THR A 86 11.19 -8.04 -0.39
CA THR A 86 11.27 -8.88 -1.61
C THR A 86 10.35 -8.41 -2.72
N SER A 87 9.38 -7.55 -2.41
CA SER A 87 8.41 -7.04 -3.37
C SER A 87 7.92 -5.65 -2.95
N HIS A 88 6.95 -5.11 -3.69
CA HIS A 88 6.32 -3.83 -3.37
C HIS A 88 4.87 -4.02 -2.98
N VAL A 89 4.37 -3.05 -2.22
CA VAL A 89 2.97 -2.95 -1.84
C VAL A 89 2.09 -2.87 -3.08
N ILE A 90 0.98 -3.60 -3.03
CA ILE A 90 -0.06 -3.55 -4.04
C ILE A 90 -1.26 -2.79 -3.47
N PHE A 91 -1.59 -1.67 -4.11
CA PHE A 91 -2.79 -0.89 -3.84
C PHE A 91 -3.91 -1.39 -4.77
N GLN A 92 -5.04 -1.78 -4.19
CA GLN A 92 -6.21 -2.23 -4.94
C GLN A 92 -7.46 -1.58 -4.38
N ASN A 93 -8.50 -1.38 -5.20
CA ASN A 93 -9.77 -0.94 -4.63
C ASN A 93 -10.33 -2.07 -3.78
N ALA A 94 -10.92 -1.73 -2.63
CA ALA A 94 -11.53 -2.70 -1.74
C ALA A 94 -12.74 -3.39 -2.37
N GLU A 95 -13.34 -2.79 -3.40
CA GLU A 95 -14.42 -3.37 -4.19
C GLU A 95 -13.94 -4.47 -5.15
N ASP A 96 -12.63 -4.54 -5.42
CA ASP A 96 -12.02 -5.50 -6.36
C ASP A 96 -11.51 -6.79 -5.68
N ILE A 97 -11.68 -6.95 -4.36
CA ILE A 97 -11.25 -8.12 -3.57
C ILE A 97 -12.40 -9.07 -3.25
#